data_AF-A0A1M5QXJ9-F1
#
_entry.id   AF-A0A1M5QXJ9-F1
#
_cell.length_a   1.000
_cell.length_b   1.000
_cell.length_c   1.000
_cell.angle_alpha   90.00
_cell.angle_beta   90.00
_cell.angle_gamma   90.00
#
_symmetry.space_group_name_H-M   'P 1'
#
loop_
_entity.id
_entity.type
_entity.pdbx_description
1 polymer ?
#
loop_
_entity_poly.entity_id
_entity_poly.type
_entity_poly.pdbx_seq_one_letter_code
_entity_poly.pdbx_strand_id
1 'polypeptide(L)'
;MKKLTNYEVIDKIDEITNGEYELLEEYKNYNTPIMIKHKKEGCGHIWKVRLSNFINKGTRCPECNRSKMISNEEFKQKLEDKYGDEYVALEKYKGSSVKIKVLHKECGATIMKRPNDLLSGYGCDKCNKYHKKCEGEFKEELKSIYGDEYIAIEGYKGAHIAIYFKHSCGTVFKAKPYLMLQQRRKCPKCKENPTPTEEALRQMIKESKDGEDYLLVSNYTKMSKKAKFLHTKCEKTFYMRPTDFIYKNQRCPNCSGVKKYTTETFKDKVLEITEGEYLPLGEYINNKIKVRMKHLECGHEWDVRPDQFLSGSRCRLCSKSKGNKRIVNYLTKKDINFIAEFRIDKCRNKRTLPFDCAVFDKDKKLKFLVEFNGEQHYKVKERFGGKKELNERKKNDRIKEQYCKDNDIDLVVIPYTKLNKIEDILDKKIYQYHL
;
A
#
# COMPACT_ATOMS: atom_id res chain seq x y z
N MET A 1 -5.38 61.13 26.00
CA MET A 1 -6.71 60.50 26.18
C MET A 1 -7.61 61.50 26.89
N LYS A 2 -8.80 61.77 26.34
CA LYS A 2 -9.81 62.63 26.97
C LYS A 2 -10.17 62.06 28.35
N LYS A 3 -10.12 62.87 29.41
CA LYS A 3 -10.60 62.46 30.74
C LYS A 3 -12.12 62.28 30.66
N LEU A 4 -12.63 61.14 31.11
CA LEU A 4 -14.07 60.93 31.24
C LEU A 4 -14.63 61.83 32.35
N THR A 5 -15.86 62.26 32.17
CA THR A 5 -16.71 62.88 33.20
C THR A 5 -17.29 61.83 34.13
N ASN A 6 -17.78 62.24 35.31
CA ASN A 6 -18.45 61.32 36.25
C ASN A 6 -19.65 60.61 35.61
N TYR A 7 -20.43 61.33 34.80
CA TYR A 7 -21.59 60.79 34.08
C TYR A 7 -21.18 59.68 33.11
N GLU A 8 -20.15 59.93 32.28
CA GLU A 8 -19.63 58.91 31.34
C GLU A 8 -19.02 57.69 32.05
N VAL A 9 -18.56 57.83 33.30
CA VAL A 9 -18.06 56.70 34.10
C VAL A 9 -19.21 55.87 34.66
N ILE A 10 -20.28 56.51 35.12
CA ILE A 10 -21.50 55.83 35.60
C ILE A 10 -22.13 55.04 34.46
N ASP A 11 -22.35 55.67 33.30
CA ASP A 11 -22.91 55.01 32.11
C ASP A 11 -22.09 53.78 31.71
N LYS A 12 -20.75 53.89 31.72
CA LYS A 12 -19.87 52.74 31.40
C LYS A 12 -19.95 51.61 32.42
N ILE A 13 -20.08 51.93 33.70
CA ILE A 13 -20.24 50.92 34.75
C ILE A 13 -21.59 50.23 34.56
N ASP A 14 -22.65 51.00 34.30
CA ASP A 14 -24.00 50.49 34.09
C ASP A 14 -24.10 49.64 32.82
N GLU A 15 -23.49 50.05 31.70
CA GLU A 15 -23.43 49.25 30.47
C GLU A 15 -22.74 47.88 30.69
N ILE A 16 -21.65 47.86 31.46
CA ILE A 16 -20.85 46.63 31.68
C ILE A 16 -21.46 45.71 32.72
N THR A 17 -22.23 46.25 33.66
CA THR A 17 -22.73 45.51 34.82
C THR A 17 -24.25 45.49 34.91
N ASN A 18 -24.93 46.02 33.91
CA ASN A 18 -26.39 46.11 33.82
C ASN A 18 -27.03 46.74 35.08
N GLY A 19 -26.42 47.82 35.60
CA GLY A 19 -26.91 48.55 36.77
C GLY A 19 -26.62 47.92 38.14
N GLU A 20 -25.85 46.83 38.22
CA GLU A 20 -25.58 46.11 39.48
C GLU A 20 -24.67 46.88 40.46
N TYR A 21 -24.02 47.96 40.04
CA TYR A 21 -23.06 48.71 40.87
C TYR A 21 -23.38 50.20 40.93
N GLU A 22 -22.93 50.86 42.00
CA GLU A 22 -23.15 52.28 42.26
C GLU A 22 -21.83 52.97 42.62
N LEU A 23 -21.53 54.06 41.92
CA LEU A 23 -20.36 54.89 42.18
C LEU A 23 -20.63 55.82 43.36
N LEU A 24 -19.82 55.75 44.42
CA LEU A 24 -19.99 56.54 45.65
C LEU A 24 -19.02 57.71 45.78
N GLU A 25 -18.00 57.80 44.92
CA GLU A 25 -16.99 58.85 44.95
C GLU A 25 -16.77 59.46 43.56
N GLU A 26 -16.45 60.75 43.52
CA GLU A 26 -16.12 61.44 42.28
C GLU A 26 -14.86 60.87 41.62
N TYR A 27 -14.97 60.56 40.33
CA TYR A 27 -13.88 60.10 39.50
C TYR A 27 -12.91 61.23 39.15
N LYS A 28 -11.62 60.98 39.41
CA LYS A 28 -10.52 61.92 39.10
C LYS A 28 -9.73 61.51 37.85
N ASN A 29 -9.37 60.23 37.75
CA ASN A 29 -8.66 59.63 36.62
C ASN A 29 -8.66 58.08 36.73
N TYR A 30 -8.29 57.38 35.65
CA TYR A 30 -8.34 55.91 35.54
C TYR A 30 -7.48 55.12 36.53
N ASN A 31 -6.49 55.78 37.15
CA ASN A 31 -5.51 55.16 38.04
C ASN A 31 -5.80 55.43 39.51
N THR A 32 -6.59 56.46 39.81
CA THR A 32 -7.08 56.74 41.17
C THR A 32 -8.19 55.74 41.52
N PRO A 33 -8.09 55.03 42.66
CA PRO A 33 -9.18 54.18 43.14
C PRO A 33 -10.44 55.01 43.43
N ILE A 34 -11.59 54.47 43.08
CA ILE A 34 -12.93 55.00 43.39
C ILE A 34 -13.63 54.04 44.34
N MET A 35 -14.51 54.56 45.20
CA MET A 35 -15.41 53.74 46.00
C MET A 35 -16.64 53.34 45.19
N ILE A 36 -16.91 52.03 45.14
CA ILE A 36 -18.07 51.46 44.46
C ILE A 36 -18.82 50.52 45.39
N LYS A 37 -20.15 50.47 45.25
CA LYS A 37 -21.06 49.60 46.00
C LYS A 37 -21.72 48.59 45.06
N HIS A 38 -21.79 47.32 45.47
CA HIS A 38 -22.59 46.31 44.79
C HIS A 38 -24.03 46.38 45.31
N LYS A 39 -25.02 46.54 44.41
CA LYS A 39 -26.45 46.73 44.73
C LYS A 39 -27.29 45.44 44.64
N LYS A 40 -26.65 44.28 44.45
CA LYS A 40 -27.35 43.01 44.27
C LYS A 40 -28.06 42.56 45.55
N GLU A 41 -29.28 42.04 45.42
CA GLU A 41 -30.02 41.48 46.55
C GLU A 41 -29.19 40.37 47.25
N GLY A 42 -28.95 40.53 48.56
CA GLY A 42 -28.03 39.67 49.34
C GLY A 42 -26.56 40.11 49.39
N CYS A 43 -26.17 41.20 48.73
CA CYS A 43 -24.84 41.80 48.84
C CYS A 43 -24.88 43.34 48.81
N GLY A 44 -24.29 43.99 49.81
CA GLY A 44 -24.18 45.46 49.90
C GLY A 44 -22.74 45.96 50.04
N HIS A 45 -21.77 45.17 49.58
CA HIS A 45 -20.36 45.42 49.87
C HIS A 45 -19.85 46.68 49.16
N ILE A 46 -19.12 47.52 49.91
CA ILE A 46 -18.51 48.76 49.45
C ILE A 46 -16.99 48.62 49.52
N TRP A 47 -16.29 48.91 48.42
CA TRP A 47 -14.83 48.83 48.39
C TRP A 47 -14.18 49.79 47.40
N LYS A 48 -12.86 49.99 47.55
CA LYS A 48 -12.03 50.79 46.63
C LYS A 48 -11.55 49.94 45.47
N VAL A 49 -11.80 50.38 44.25
CA VAL A 49 -11.30 49.74 43.03
C VAL A 49 -10.76 50.78 42.05
N ARG A 50 -9.70 50.45 41.32
CA ARG A 50 -9.27 51.31 40.20
C ARG A 50 -10.23 51.15 39.03
N LEU A 51 -10.69 52.26 38.45
CA LEU A 51 -11.64 52.21 37.33
C LEU A 51 -11.10 51.38 36.16
N SER A 52 -9.80 51.50 35.86
CA SER A 52 -9.13 50.68 34.85
C SER A 52 -9.19 49.18 35.12
N ASN A 53 -9.09 48.72 36.38
CA ASN A 53 -9.23 47.30 36.72
C ASN A 53 -10.70 46.83 36.68
N PHE A 54 -11.63 47.71 37.06
CA PHE A 54 -13.06 47.39 37.06
C PHE A 54 -13.62 47.23 35.64
N ILE A 55 -13.29 48.17 34.75
CA ILE A 55 -13.70 48.17 33.34
C ILE A 55 -12.89 47.16 32.53
N ASN A 56 -11.55 47.27 32.53
CA ASN A 56 -10.73 46.51 31.58
C ASN A 56 -10.40 45.09 32.03
N LYS A 57 -10.27 44.85 33.35
CA LYS A 57 -9.87 43.54 33.91
C LYS A 57 -11.04 42.75 34.50
N GLY A 58 -12.27 43.28 34.43
CA GLY A 58 -13.45 42.60 34.93
C GLY A 58 -13.44 42.34 36.44
N THR A 59 -12.78 43.19 37.25
CA THR A 59 -12.82 43.03 38.71
C THR A 59 -14.26 43.25 39.22
N ARG A 60 -14.78 42.37 40.06
CA ARG A 60 -16.14 42.41 40.62
C ARG A 60 -16.12 42.30 42.15
N CYS A 61 -17.29 42.32 42.77
CA CYS A 61 -17.45 42.29 44.23
C CYS A 61 -16.64 41.15 44.88
N PRO A 62 -15.65 41.47 45.74
CA PRO A 62 -14.79 40.46 46.35
C PRO A 62 -15.57 39.55 47.32
N GLU A 63 -16.62 40.03 48.00
CA GLU A 63 -17.46 39.20 48.88
C GLU A 63 -18.23 38.14 48.08
N CYS A 64 -18.82 38.53 46.94
CA CYS A 64 -19.52 37.58 46.08
C CYS A 64 -18.57 36.61 45.36
N ASN A 65 -17.30 36.98 45.22
CA ASN A 65 -16.29 36.20 44.51
C ASN A 65 -15.38 35.37 45.45
N ARG A 66 -15.68 35.30 46.76
CA ARG A 66 -14.99 34.38 47.69
C ARG A 66 -15.50 32.95 47.43
N SER A 67 -14.67 32.11 46.82
CA SER A 67 -14.95 30.68 46.70
C SER A 67 -15.02 30.03 48.09
N LYS A 68 -16.15 29.40 48.44
CA LYS A 68 -16.27 28.56 49.65
C LYS A 68 -15.20 27.47 49.65
N MET A 69 -14.59 27.23 50.81
CA MET A 69 -13.60 26.17 51.01
C MET A 69 -14.28 24.80 50.98
N ILE A 70 -13.88 23.94 50.05
CA ILE A 70 -14.41 22.57 49.93
C ILE A 70 -13.99 21.67 51.10
N SER A 71 -14.76 20.62 51.40
CA SER A 71 -14.45 19.65 52.46
C SER A 71 -13.32 18.68 52.05
N ASN A 72 -12.78 17.90 53.00
CA ASN A 72 -11.77 16.88 52.71
C ASN A 72 -12.30 15.81 51.76
N GLU A 73 -13.53 15.36 52.00
CA GLU A 73 -14.24 14.33 51.25
C GLU A 73 -14.52 14.82 49.83
N GLU A 74 -14.97 16.06 49.69
CA GLU A 74 -15.21 16.68 48.39
C GLU A 74 -13.89 16.88 47.60
N PHE A 75 -12.78 17.19 48.28
CA PHE A 75 -11.46 17.24 47.64
C PHE A 75 -10.98 15.87 47.16
N LYS A 76 -11.18 14.81 47.96
CA LYS A 76 -10.85 13.44 47.57
C LYS A 76 -11.69 12.99 46.37
N GLN A 77 -12.99 13.25 46.39
CA GLN A 77 -13.88 12.94 45.27
C GLN A 77 -13.43 13.66 44.00
N LYS A 78 -13.07 14.95 44.08
CA LYS A 78 -12.56 15.70 42.92
C LYS A 78 -11.21 15.19 42.39
N LEU A 79 -10.36 14.62 43.25
CA LEU A 79 -9.14 13.94 42.82
C LEU A 79 -9.47 12.62 42.10
N GLU A 80 -10.42 11.85 42.65
CA GLU A 80 -10.86 10.58 42.08
C GLU A 80 -11.59 10.76 40.75
N ASP A 81 -12.47 11.75 40.63
CA ASP A 81 -13.16 12.06 39.37
C ASP A 81 -12.18 12.46 38.26
N LYS A 82 -11.03 13.04 38.62
CA LYS A 82 -10.05 13.55 37.64
C LYS A 82 -8.99 12.53 37.25
N TYR A 83 -8.48 11.78 38.22
CA TYR A 83 -7.33 10.89 38.05
C TYR A 83 -7.65 9.44 38.45
N GLY A 84 -8.89 9.11 38.77
CA GLY A 84 -9.25 7.81 39.33
C GLY A 84 -8.50 7.55 40.64
N ASP A 85 -7.95 6.36 40.78
CA ASP A 85 -7.24 5.96 41.99
C ASP A 85 -5.74 6.31 41.98
N GLU A 86 -5.27 7.05 40.96
CA GLU A 86 -3.87 7.38 40.67
C GLU A 86 -3.22 8.25 41.77
N TYR A 87 -3.98 9.11 42.44
CA TYR A 87 -3.49 9.99 43.51
C TYR A 87 -4.18 9.72 44.85
N VAL A 88 -3.38 9.53 45.91
CA VAL A 88 -3.87 9.32 47.29
C VAL A 88 -3.40 10.46 48.18
N ALA A 89 -4.35 11.24 48.72
CA ALA A 89 -4.06 12.27 49.70
C ALA A 89 -3.64 11.65 51.05
N LEU A 90 -2.40 11.90 51.49
CA LEU A 90 -1.86 11.40 52.76
C LEU A 90 -2.12 12.35 53.93
N GLU A 91 -2.49 13.60 53.64
CA GLU A 91 -2.80 14.64 54.62
C GLU A 91 -4.20 15.19 54.41
N LYS A 92 -4.81 15.73 55.47
CA LYS A 92 -6.08 16.46 55.39
C LYS A 92 -5.89 17.74 54.56
N TYR A 93 -6.86 18.04 53.71
CA TYR A 93 -6.98 19.28 52.96
C TYR A 93 -7.12 20.47 53.93
N LYS A 94 -6.21 21.43 53.79
CA LYS A 94 -6.15 22.66 54.60
C LYS A 94 -6.40 23.93 53.78
N GLY A 95 -6.89 23.78 52.55
CA GLY A 95 -7.18 24.88 51.63
C GLY A 95 -6.50 24.74 50.27
N SER A 96 -7.05 25.41 49.26
CA SER A 96 -6.68 25.22 47.84
C SER A 96 -5.24 25.63 47.55
N SER A 97 -4.72 26.57 48.34
CA SER A 97 -3.36 27.11 48.23
C SER A 97 -2.38 26.46 49.21
N VAL A 98 -2.81 25.66 50.19
CA VAL A 98 -1.92 25.06 51.18
C VAL A 98 -1.38 23.73 50.66
N LYS A 99 -0.06 23.56 50.66
CA LYS A 99 0.55 22.31 50.19
C LYS A 99 0.20 21.15 51.12
N ILE A 100 -0.14 20.01 50.54
CA ILE A 100 -0.41 18.74 51.23
C ILE A 100 0.47 17.62 50.65
N LYS A 101 0.73 16.59 51.45
CA LYS A 101 1.34 15.34 50.96
C LYS A 101 0.35 14.50 50.18
N VAL A 102 0.74 14.12 48.96
CA VAL A 102 -0.02 13.22 48.09
C VAL A 102 0.91 12.14 47.57
N LEU A 103 0.45 10.90 47.55
CA LEU A 103 1.10 9.76 46.91
C LEU A 103 0.57 9.62 45.49
N HIS A 104 1.47 9.67 44.50
CA HIS A 104 1.15 9.28 43.13
C HIS A 104 1.44 7.79 42.96
N LYS A 105 0.39 6.96 42.81
CA LYS A 105 0.51 5.49 42.79
C LYS A 105 1.36 4.98 41.63
N GLU A 106 1.26 5.59 40.45
CA GLU A 106 1.98 5.11 39.25
C GLU A 106 3.51 5.24 39.36
N CYS A 107 4.00 6.35 39.94
CA CYS A 107 5.44 6.55 40.12
C CYS A 107 5.93 6.25 41.55
N GLY A 108 5.03 5.89 42.46
CA GLY A 108 5.31 5.62 43.87
C GLY A 108 5.85 6.81 44.65
N ALA A 109 5.76 8.03 44.12
CA ALA A 109 6.35 9.20 44.75
C ALA A 109 5.38 9.90 45.69
N THR A 110 5.84 10.20 46.90
CA THR A 110 5.19 11.16 47.79
C THR A 110 5.65 12.58 47.45
N ILE A 111 4.71 13.44 47.07
CA ILE A 111 4.95 14.82 46.64
C ILE A 111 4.19 15.83 47.51
N MET A 112 4.74 17.04 47.65
CA MET A 112 4.11 18.17 48.35
C MET A 112 3.50 19.12 47.33
N LYS A 113 2.17 19.12 47.19
CA LYS A 113 1.48 19.89 46.17
C LYS A 113 0.30 20.70 46.70
N ARG A 114 0.02 21.84 46.07
CA ARG A 114 -1.20 22.60 46.36
C ARG A 114 -2.38 21.87 45.70
N PRO A 115 -3.50 21.68 46.42
CA PRO A 115 -4.71 21.09 45.88
C PRO A 115 -5.20 21.72 44.58
N ASN A 116 -5.13 23.06 44.45
CA ASN A 116 -5.55 23.75 43.23
C ASN A 116 -4.66 23.39 42.03
N ASP A 117 -3.34 23.26 42.25
CA ASP A 117 -2.39 22.89 41.21
C ASP A 117 -2.68 21.47 40.71
N LEU A 118 -2.94 20.54 41.63
CA LEU A 118 -3.33 19.15 41.29
C LEU A 118 -4.63 19.11 40.50
N LEU A 119 -5.68 19.77 40.99
CA LEU A 119 -6.99 19.82 40.32
C LEU A 119 -6.94 20.59 38.98
N SER A 120 -5.96 21.47 38.80
CA SER A 120 -5.74 22.23 37.55
C SER A 120 -4.86 21.50 36.53
N GLY A 121 -4.29 20.32 36.86
CA GLY A 121 -3.51 19.51 35.90
C GLY A 121 -1.99 19.57 36.11
N TYR A 122 -1.51 20.38 37.06
CA TYR A 122 -0.10 20.42 37.46
C TYR A 122 0.18 19.31 38.48
N GLY A 123 0.09 18.07 37.99
CA GLY A 123 0.23 16.81 38.73
C GLY A 123 1.63 16.56 39.30
N CYS A 124 2.09 15.32 39.27
CA CYS A 124 3.35 14.93 39.89
C CYS A 124 4.56 15.69 39.32
N ASP A 125 5.30 16.43 40.16
CA ASP A 125 6.52 17.16 39.74
C ASP A 125 7.61 16.24 39.17
N LYS A 126 7.65 14.99 39.65
CA LYS A 126 8.58 13.98 39.11
C LYS A 126 8.20 13.50 37.72
N CYS A 127 6.91 13.57 37.36
CA CYS A 127 6.43 13.24 36.03
C CYS A 127 6.46 14.49 35.11
N ASN A 128 6.23 15.69 35.65
CA ASN A 128 5.97 16.88 34.83
C ASN A 128 7.20 17.76 34.53
N LYS A 129 8.28 17.75 35.34
CA LYS A 129 9.50 18.55 35.03
C LYS A 129 10.57 17.81 34.24
N TYR A 130 10.51 16.49 34.26
CA TYR A 130 11.30 15.58 33.45
C TYR A 130 10.46 14.31 33.42
N HIS A 131 9.74 14.01 32.33
CA HIS A 131 9.00 12.76 32.24
C HIS A 131 9.99 11.59 32.36
N LYS A 132 10.24 11.14 33.59
CA LYS A 132 10.97 9.90 33.85
C LYS A 132 9.95 8.81 33.62
N LYS A 133 10.00 8.25 32.42
CA LYS A 133 9.24 7.08 31.99
C LYS A 133 9.03 6.11 33.15
N CYS A 134 7.79 5.75 33.49
CA CYS A 134 7.51 4.79 34.56
C CYS A 134 7.74 3.35 34.06
N GLU A 135 7.72 2.35 34.96
CA GLU A 135 7.96 0.95 34.55
C GLU A 135 6.88 0.42 33.58
N GLY A 136 5.62 0.83 33.75
CA GLY A 136 4.52 0.49 32.85
C GLY A 136 4.73 1.06 31.45
N GLU A 137 4.91 2.39 31.35
CA GLU A 137 5.21 3.09 30.09
C GLU A 137 6.44 2.51 29.39
N PHE A 138 7.48 2.14 30.15
CA PHE A 138 8.68 1.51 29.61
C PHE A 138 8.39 0.13 29.00
N LYS A 139 7.60 -0.71 29.68
CA LYS A 139 7.23 -2.04 29.17
C LYS A 139 6.34 -1.94 27.94
N GLU A 140 5.39 -1.02 27.92
CA GLU A 140 4.52 -0.78 26.76
C GLU A 140 5.30 -0.30 25.55
N GLU A 141 6.23 0.64 25.72
CA GLU A 141 7.05 1.13 24.62
C GLU A 141 8.04 0.08 24.13
N LEU A 142 8.63 -0.71 25.05
CA LEU A 142 9.46 -1.85 24.67
C LEU A 142 8.65 -2.87 23.87
N LYS A 143 7.41 -3.14 24.26
CA LYS A 143 6.48 -4.04 23.56
C LYS A 143 6.01 -3.46 22.21
N SER A 144 5.81 -2.15 22.11
CA SER A 144 5.45 -1.49 20.85
C SER A 144 6.56 -1.61 19.81
N ILE A 145 7.82 -1.52 20.22
CA ILE A 145 8.98 -1.59 19.31
C ILE A 145 9.32 -3.04 18.93
N TYR A 146 9.28 -3.96 19.90
CA TYR A 146 9.82 -5.31 19.74
C TYR A 146 8.79 -6.44 19.89
N GLY A 147 7.51 -6.13 20.14
CA GLY A 147 6.52 -7.15 20.52
C GLY A 147 6.97 -7.89 21.79
N ASP A 148 6.88 -9.22 21.76
CA ASP A 148 7.30 -10.09 22.87
C ASP A 148 8.77 -10.57 22.73
N GLU A 149 9.56 -9.95 21.84
CA GLU A 149 10.94 -10.36 21.56
C GLU A 149 11.92 -10.01 22.70
N TYR A 150 11.64 -8.97 23.49
CA TYR A 150 12.48 -8.54 24.62
C TYR A 150 11.67 -8.38 25.91
N ILE A 151 12.21 -8.92 27.00
CA ILE A 151 11.64 -8.85 28.35
C ILE A 151 12.65 -8.17 29.27
N ALA A 152 12.24 -7.13 30.00
CA ALA A 152 13.04 -6.56 31.08
C ALA A 152 12.91 -7.43 32.34
N ILE A 153 14.04 -7.98 32.82
CA ILE A 153 14.07 -8.89 33.97
C ILE A 153 14.09 -8.12 35.29
N GLU A 154 14.77 -6.97 35.30
CA GLU A 154 14.80 -6.08 36.45
C GLU A 154 13.81 -4.92 36.27
N GLY A 155 13.27 -4.44 37.40
CA GLY A 155 12.43 -3.25 37.44
C GLY A 155 13.15 -2.02 36.87
N TYR A 156 12.39 -1.15 36.22
CA TYR A 156 12.95 0.02 35.53
C TYR A 156 13.43 1.07 36.53
N LYS A 157 14.74 1.30 36.57
CA LYS A 157 15.40 2.25 37.51
C LYS A 157 15.72 3.61 36.87
N GLY A 158 15.45 3.78 35.57
CA GLY A 158 15.72 5.01 34.82
C GLY A 158 16.44 4.78 33.50
N ALA A 159 16.28 5.73 32.56
CA ALA A 159 16.67 5.57 31.16
C ALA A 159 18.17 5.25 30.95
N HIS A 160 19.05 5.81 31.79
CA HIS A 160 20.51 5.66 31.71
C HIS A 160 21.10 4.63 32.68
N ILE A 161 20.28 4.02 33.55
CA ILE A 161 20.72 2.99 34.49
C ILE A 161 20.59 1.64 33.81
N ALA A 162 21.70 0.89 33.74
CA ALA A 162 21.71 -0.38 33.04
C ALA A 162 20.96 -1.46 33.84
N ILE A 163 20.06 -2.17 33.18
CA ILE A 163 19.25 -3.28 33.71
C ILE A 163 19.45 -4.53 32.85
N TYR A 164 18.98 -5.69 33.32
CA TYR A 164 19.03 -6.93 32.56
C TYR A 164 17.80 -7.11 31.66
N PHE A 165 18.07 -7.51 30.42
CA PHE A 165 17.08 -7.87 29.42
C PHE A 165 17.25 -9.33 29.02
N LYS A 166 16.13 -10.03 28.83
CA LYS A 166 16.05 -11.34 28.18
C LYS A 166 15.53 -11.14 26.77
N HIS A 167 16.27 -11.65 25.79
CA HIS A 167 15.80 -11.72 24.40
C HIS A 167 15.16 -13.10 24.13
N SER A 168 14.25 -13.19 23.15
CA SER A 168 13.57 -14.43 22.75
C SER A 168 14.53 -15.57 22.39
N CYS A 169 15.77 -15.27 21.95
CA CYS A 169 16.82 -16.28 21.76
C CYS A 169 17.38 -16.90 23.06
N GLY A 170 16.85 -16.51 24.23
CA GLY A 170 17.25 -16.98 25.55
C GLY A 170 18.42 -16.21 26.18
N THR A 171 19.03 -15.27 25.48
CA THR A 171 20.17 -14.49 26.01
C THR A 171 19.70 -13.48 27.04
N VAL A 172 20.34 -13.50 28.21
CA VAL A 172 20.25 -12.45 29.21
C VAL A 172 21.46 -11.53 29.10
N PHE A 173 21.24 -10.22 28.99
CA PHE A 173 22.33 -9.26 28.87
C PHE A 173 22.00 -7.92 29.52
N LYS A 174 23.05 -7.21 29.95
CA LYS A 174 22.94 -5.90 30.59
C LYS A 174 22.95 -4.79 29.54
N ALA A 175 21.98 -3.89 29.58
CA ALA A 175 21.90 -2.74 28.68
C ALA A 175 21.19 -1.54 29.35
N LYS A 176 21.41 -0.33 28.82
CA LYS A 176 20.68 0.87 29.24
C LYS A 176 19.32 0.94 28.52
N PRO A 177 18.20 1.15 29.22
CA PRO A 177 16.86 1.23 28.62
C PRO A 177 16.76 2.18 27.42
N TYR A 178 17.33 3.39 27.49
CA TYR A 178 17.24 4.34 26.37
C TYR A 178 17.91 3.82 25.09
N LEU A 179 18.98 3.01 25.20
CA LEU A 179 19.66 2.43 24.05
C LEU A 179 18.84 1.33 23.39
N MET A 180 18.03 0.61 24.18
CA MET A 180 17.10 -0.39 23.69
C MET A 180 15.94 0.29 22.96
N LEU A 181 15.32 1.31 23.55
CA LEU A 181 14.21 2.06 22.95
C LEU A 181 14.62 2.78 21.65
N GLN A 182 15.83 3.34 21.59
CA GLN A 182 16.38 3.95 20.37
C GLN A 182 16.94 2.92 19.35
N GLN A 183 16.81 1.61 19.64
CA GLN A 183 17.31 0.51 18.80
C GLN A 183 18.83 0.53 18.52
N ARG A 184 19.59 1.28 19.31
CA ARG A 184 21.07 1.43 19.20
C ARG A 184 21.81 0.26 19.84
N ARG A 185 21.20 -0.37 20.84
CA ARG A 185 21.66 -1.64 21.44
C ARG A 185 20.64 -2.73 21.09
N LYS A 186 21.16 -3.87 20.66
CA LYS A 186 20.41 -5.10 20.41
C LYS A 186 21.02 -6.22 21.23
N CYS A 187 20.35 -7.37 21.29
CA CYS A 187 20.89 -8.57 21.90
C CYS A 187 22.34 -8.80 21.43
N PRO A 188 23.34 -8.83 22.33
CA PRO A 188 24.75 -8.96 21.96
C PRO A 188 25.02 -10.31 21.30
N LYS A 189 24.29 -11.36 21.71
CA LYS A 189 24.30 -12.66 21.05
C LYS A 189 23.82 -12.51 19.60
N CYS A 190 22.66 -11.91 19.34
CA CYS A 190 22.18 -11.71 17.97
C CYS A 190 22.97 -10.66 17.16
N LYS A 191 23.69 -9.75 17.83
CA LYS A 191 24.54 -8.73 17.20
C LYS A 191 25.93 -9.28 16.82
N GLU A 192 26.43 -10.28 17.54
CA GLU A 192 27.68 -10.98 17.24
C GLU A 192 27.50 -12.36 16.58
N ASN A 193 26.25 -12.80 16.33
CA ASN A 193 25.92 -14.09 15.70
C ASN A 193 26.73 -15.28 16.27
N PRO A 194 26.44 -15.84 17.45
CA PRO A 194 26.53 -17.28 17.51
C PRO A 194 25.37 -17.81 16.68
N THR A 195 25.75 -18.50 15.63
CA THR A 195 24.89 -19.42 14.90
C THR A 195 23.96 -20.16 15.89
N PRO A 196 22.62 -20.10 15.71
CA PRO A 196 21.69 -20.97 16.44
C PRO A 196 22.18 -22.41 16.39
N THR A 197 22.00 -23.24 17.43
CA THR A 197 22.37 -24.66 17.33
C THR A 197 21.52 -25.36 16.26
N GLU A 198 21.92 -26.55 15.83
CA GLU A 198 21.14 -27.30 14.83
C GLU A 198 19.72 -27.59 15.34
N GLU A 199 19.56 -27.89 16.63
CA GLU A 199 18.28 -28.12 17.28
C GLU A 199 17.41 -26.86 17.26
N ALA A 200 18.00 -25.71 17.58
CA ALA A 200 17.29 -24.42 17.52
C ALA A 200 16.83 -24.12 16.09
N LEU A 201 17.66 -24.38 15.07
CA LEU A 201 17.26 -24.21 13.68
C LEU A 201 16.13 -25.17 13.29
N ARG A 202 16.16 -26.43 13.73
CA ARG A 202 15.08 -27.39 13.49
C ARG A 202 13.75 -26.92 14.09
N GLN A 203 13.78 -26.34 15.28
CA GLN A 203 12.59 -25.77 15.91
C GLN A 203 12.08 -24.55 15.13
N MET A 204 12.96 -23.62 14.76
CA MET A 204 12.60 -22.45 13.95
C MET A 204 12.00 -22.82 12.58
N ILE A 205 12.47 -23.90 11.96
CA ILE A 205 11.89 -24.43 10.71
C ILE A 205 10.46 -24.89 10.97
N LYS A 206 10.22 -25.70 12.00
CA LYS A 206 8.87 -26.21 12.35
C LYS A 206 7.88 -25.10 12.67
N GLU A 207 8.31 -24.07 13.40
CA GLU A 207 7.47 -22.92 13.77
C GLU A 207 7.21 -21.95 12.59
N SER A 208 7.92 -22.09 11.47
CA SER A 208 7.71 -21.28 10.28
C SER A 208 6.48 -21.73 9.48
N LYS A 209 5.96 -20.83 8.64
CA LYS A 209 4.82 -21.13 7.75
C LYS A 209 5.14 -22.34 6.83
N ASP A 210 4.28 -23.36 6.86
CA ASP A 210 4.47 -24.63 6.14
C ASP A 210 5.72 -25.40 6.58
N GLY A 211 6.24 -25.10 7.77
CA GLY A 211 7.49 -25.63 8.31
C GLY A 211 7.49 -27.13 8.60
N GLU A 212 6.32 -27.70 8.89
CA GLU A 212 6.13 -29.14 9.11
C GLU A 212 6.49 -29.98 7.88
N ASP A 213 6.44 -29.38 6.69
CA ASP A 213 6.78 -30.04 5.43
C ASP A 213 8.29 -30.07 5.15
N TYR A 214 9.13 -29.55 6.05
CA TYR A 214 10.56 -29.40 5.82
C TYR A 214 11.39 -30.08 6.89
N LEU A 215 12.40 -30.84 6.44
CA LEU A 215 13.39 -31.47 7.30
C LEU A 215 14.78 -30.92 6.97
N LEU A 216 15.54 -30.54 8.01
CA LEU A 216 16.95 -30.19 7.87
C LEU A 216 17.78 -31.49 7.77
N VAL A 217 18.45 -31.68 6.62
CA VAL A 217 19.15 -32.92 6.29
C VAL A 217 20.66 -32.83 6.55
N SER A 218 21.32 -31.68 6.35
CA SER A 218 22.78 -31.60 6.58
C SER A 218 23.44 -30.22 6.65
N ASN A 219 24.68 -30.27 7.16
CA ASN A 219 25.82 -29.34 7.18
C ASN A 219 25.56 -27.88 7.53
N TYR A 220 24.58 -27.67 8.39
CA TYR A 220 24.38 -26.39 9.01
C TYR A 220 25.60 -26.02 9.88
N THR A 221 26.17 -24.85 9.60
CA THR A 221 27.37 -24.31 10.28
C THR A 221 27.18 -22.85 10.67
N LYS A 222 26.44 -22.09 9.85
CA LYS A 222 26.01 -20.72 10.11
C LYS A 222 24.78 -20.37 9.28
N MET A 223 23.95 -19.46 9.78
CA MET A 223 22.70 -19.02 9.13
C MET A 223 22.91 -18.46 7.72
N SER A 224 24.08 -17.88 7.45
CA SER A 224 24.44 -17.28 6.17
C SER A 224 25.01 -18.27 5.14
N LYS A 225 25.32 -19.51 5.54
CA LYS A 225 25.80 -20.57 4.63
C LYS A 225 24.61 -21.44 4.21
N LYS A 226 24.63 -21.96 2.98
CA LYS A 226 23.59 -22.88 2.51
C LYS A 226 23.64 -24.18 3.33
N ALA A 227 22.48 -24.62 3.80
CA ALA A 227 22.24 -25.93 4.41
C ALA A 227 21.33 -26.75 3.49
N LYS A 228 21.31 -28.08 3.69
CA LYS A 228 20.48 -28.99 2.89
C LYS A 228 19.14 -29.23 3.57
N PHE A 229 18.06 -29.01 2.83
CA PHE A 229 16.67 -29.23 3.24
C PHE A 229 16.05 -30.35 2.42
N LEU A 230 15.12 -31.10 3.01
CA LEU A 230 14.19 -32.01 2.34
C LEU A 230 12.80 -31.43 2.48
N HIS A 231 12.08 -31.27 1.37
CA HIS A 231 10.66 -30.95 1.39
C HIS A 231 9.86 -32.25 1.28
N THR A 232 9.16 -32.65 2.33
CA THR A 232 8.45 -33.93 2.44
C THR A 232 7.36 -34.07 1.38
N LYS A 233 6.63 -32.99 1.08
CA LYS A 233 5.55 -33.00 0.06
C LYS A 233 6.01 -33.31 -1.36
N CYS A 234 7.25 -32.97 -1.73
CA CYS A 234 7.76 -33.23 -3.08
C CYS A 234 8.97 -34.17 -3.10
N GLU A 235 9.34 -34.72 -1.95
CA GLU A 235 10.43 -35.68 -1.73
C GLU A 235 11.81 -35.23 -2.28
N LYS A 236 11.98 -33.94 -2.58
CA LYS A 236 13.21 -33.41 -3.17
C LYS A 236 14.05 -32.71 -2.13
N THR A 237 15.36 -32.95 -2.21
CA THR A 237 16.34 -32.20 -1.45
C THR A 237 16.81 -30.97 -2.21
N PHE A 238 17.14 -29.89 -1.49
CA PHE A 238 17.64 -28.65 -2.07
C PHE A 238 18.52 -27.89 -1.07
N TYR A 239 19.33 -26.96 -1.58
CA TYR A 239 20.21 -26.13 -0.77
C TYR A 239 19.66 -24.71 -0.64
N MET A 240 19.55 -24.22 0.59
CA MET A 240 19.10 -22.85 0.87
C MET A 240 19.79 -22.31 2.12
N ARG A 241 19.92 -20.99 2.23
CA ARG A 241 20.40 -20.38 3.46
C ARG A 241 19.27 -20.42 4.50
N PRO A 242 19.52 -20.87 5.75
CA PRO A 242 18.56 -20.74 6.83
C PRO A 242 17.99 -19.32 6.98
N THR A 243 18.80 -18.27 6.76
CA THR A 243 18.29 -16.90 6.74
C THR A 243 17.23 -16.65 5.67
N ASP A 244 17.40 -17.24 4.48
CA ASP A 244 16.49 -17.04 3.37
C ASP A 244 15.18 -17.85 3.59
N PHE A 245 15.27 -19.03 4.22
CA PHE A 245 14.10 -19.84 4.58
C PHE A 245 13.25 -19.18 5.68
N ILE A 246 13.88 -18.77 6.78
CA ILE A 246 13.20 -18.24 7.97
C ILE A 246 12.76 -16.78 7.75
N TYR A 247 13.68 -15.88 7.36
CA TYR A 247 13.40 -14.44 7.38
C TYR A 247 12.91 -13.90 6.04
N LYS A 248 13.31 -14.50 4.91
CA LYS A 248 12.83 -14.10 3.57
C LYS A 248 11.68 -14.97 3.06
N ASN A 249 11.23 -15.91 3.87
CA ASN A 249 10.11 -16.79 3.57
C ASN A 249 10.27 -17.56 2.24
N GLN A 250 11.50 -17.88 1.83
CA GLN A 250 11.74 -18.68 0.64
C GLN A 250 11.37 -20.15 0.93
N ARG A 251 10.79 -20.82 -0.06
CA ARG A 251 10.29 -22.20 0.06
C ARG A 251 10.97 -23.10 -0.97
N CYS A 252 10.56 -24.37 -0.99
CA CYS A 252 11.14 -25.37 -1.87
C CYS A 252 11.18 -24.83 -3.32
N PRO A 253 12.37 -24.61 -3.91
CA PRO A 253 12.48 -24.10 -5.28
C PRO A 253 11.93 -25.09 -6.31
N ASN A 254 11.76 -26.37 -5.93
CA ASN A 254 11.12 -27.38 -6.78
C ASN A 254 9.58 -27.27 -6.79
N CYS A 255 8.99 -26.56 -5.83
CA CYS A 255 7.55 -26.33 -5.72
C CYS A 255 7.17 -24.89 -6.04
N SER A 256 8.00 -23.92 -5.67
CA SER A 256 7.84 -22.50 -6.01
C SER A 256 8.44 -22.13 -7.37
N GLY A 257 9.27 -22.99 -7.95
CA GLY A 257 9.65 -22.93 -9.35
C GLY A 257 8.55 -23.55 -10.19
N VAL A 258 7.99 -22.78 -11.12
CA VAL A 258 7.12 -23.25 -12.21
C VAL A 258 7.51 -24.66 -12.59
N LYS A 259 6.59 -25.64 -12.49
CA LYS A 259 6.81 -27.01 -12.98
C LYS A 259 7.51 -26.90 -14.34
N LYS A 260 8.77 -27.32 -14.42
CA LYS A 260 9.46 -27.41 -15.70
C LYS A 260 8.75 -28.55 -16.43
N TYR A 261 8.03 -28.22 -17.49
CA TYR A 261 7.44 -29.22 -18.35
C TYR A 261 8.57 -30.05 -18.98
N THR A 262 8.38 -31.35 -19.05
CA THR A 262 9.02 -32.21 -20.05
C THR A 262 8.26 -32.05 -21.38
N THR A 263 8.79 -32.59 -22.47
CA THR A 263 8.08 -32.60 -23.77
C THR A 263 6.71 -33.27 -23.65
N GLU A 264 6.60 -34.39 -22.94
CA GLU A 264 5.37 -35.15 -22.76
C GLU A 264 4.36 -34.35 -21.93
N THR A 265 4.77 -33.84 -20.77
CA THR A 265 3.87 -33.06 -19.92
C THR A 265 3.48 -31.71 -20.53
N PHE A 266 4.30 -31.15 -21.44
CA PHE A 266 3.91 -29.98 -22.25
C PHE A 266 2.84 -30.36 -23.28
N LYS A 267 2.99 -31.49 -23.97
CA LYS A 267 1.98 -32.01 -24.92
C LYS A 267 0.66 -32.29 -24.22
N ASP A 268 0.69 -32.96 -23.07
CA ASP A 268 -0.51 -33.19 -22.25
C ASP A 268 -1.18 -31.88 -21.86
N LYS A 269 -0.39 -30.86 -21.48
CA LYS A 269 -0.96 -29.57 -21.11
C LYS A 269 -1.57 -28.84 -22.30
N VAL A 270 -0.97 -28.91 -23.49
CA VAL A 270 -1.55 -28.36 -24.71
C VAL A 270 -2.86 -29.07 -25.04
N LEU A 271 -2.86 -30.41 -24.98
CA LEU A 271 -4.05 -31.23 -25.22
C LEU A 271 -5.20 -30.85 -24.28
N GLU A 272 -4.92 -30.68 -22.98
CA GLU A 272 -5.89 -30.28 -21.96
C GLU A 272 -6.50 -28.89 -22.24
N ILE A 273 -5.68 -27.87 -22.56
CA ILE A 273 -6.16 -26.49 -22.69
C ILE A 273 -6.78 -26.16 -24.06
N THR A 274 -6.55 -27.01 -25.05
CA THR A 274 -7.09 -26.81 -26.40
C THR A 274 -8.01 -27.93 -26.84
N GLU A 275 -8.33 -28.88 -25.96
CA GLU A 275 -9.20 -30.03 -26.25
C GLU A 275 -8.80 -30.76 -27.55
N GLY A 276 -7.49 -30.85 -27.80
CA GLY A 276 -6.93 -31.52 -28.99
C GLY A 276 -6.87 -30.70 -30.28
N GLU A 277 -7.24 -29.42 -30.30
CA GLU A 277 -7.17 -28.59 -31.52
C GLU A 277 -5.73 -28.32 -32.04
N TYR A 278 -4.72 -28.46 -31.19
CA TYR A 278 -3.32 -28.10 -31.51
C TYR A 278 -2.37 -29.27 -31.24
N LEU A 279 -1.38 -29.41 -32.13
CA LEU A 279 -0.34 -30.44 -32.04
C LEU A 279 1.05 -29.81 -31.94
N PRO A 280 1.78 -30.02 -30.83
CA PRO A 280 3.21 -29.67 -30.74
C PRO A 280 4.06 -30.61 -31.60
N LEU A 281 4.78 -30.06 -32.58
CA LEU A 281 5.61 -30.82 -33.52
C LEU A 281 7.09 -30.90 -33.10
N GLY A 282 7.54 -30.04 -32.18
CA GLY A 282 8.92 -29.99 -31.71
C GLY A 282 9.10 -30.40 -30.24
N GLU A 283 10.36 -30.61 -29.84
CA GLU A 283 10.71 -30.85 -28.44
C GLU A 283 10.57 -29.59 -27.58
N TYR A 284 10.08 -29.76 -26.35
CA TYR A 284 10.03 -28.68 -25.38
C TYR A 284 11.36 -28.58 -24.65
N ILE A 285 12.03 -27.42 -24.76
CA ILE A 285 13.26 -27.13 -24.00
C ILE A 285 12.94 -26.33 -22.74
N ASN A 286 12.28 -25.17 -22.90
CA ASN A 286 11.80 -24.33 -21.80
C ASN A 286 10.73 -23.35 -22.29
N ASN A 287 10.16 -22.56 -21.37
CA ASN A 287 9.06 -21.65 -21.68
C ASN A 287 9.45 -20.40 -22.50
N LYS A 288 10.76 -20.18 -22.74
CA LYS A 288 11.28 -19.04 -23.51
C LYS A 288 11.68 -19.40 -24.93
N ILE A 289 12.11 -20.64 -25.16
CA ILE A 289 12.49 -21.16 -26.48
C ILE A 289 11.22 -21.56 -27.25
N LYS A 290 11.14 -21.18 -28.53
CA LYS A 290 9.96 -21.45 -29.36
C LYS A 290 9.84 -22.94 -29.68
N VAL A 291 8.61 -23.43 -29.68
CA VAL A 291 8.22 -24.75 -30.15
C VAL A 291 7.38 -24.59 -31.42
N ARG A 292 7.59 -25.48 -32.39
CA ARG A 292 6.74 -25.58 -33.59
C ARG A 292 5.38 -26.18 -33.22
N MET A 293 4.31 -25.47 -33.52
CA MET A 293 2.92 -25.89 -33.27
C MET A 293 2.16 -25.98 -34.57
N LYS A 294 1.24 -26.94 -34.67
CA LYS A 294 0.28 -27.10 -35.76
C LYS A 294 -1.14 -26.92 -35.24
N HIS A 295 -1.94 -26.12 -35.91
CA HIS A 295 -3.39 -26.07 -35.68
C HIS A 295 -4.07 -27.07 -36.59
N LEU A 296 -4.79 -28.05 -36.03
CA LEU A 296 -5.34 -29.16 -36.82
C LEU A 296 -6.48 -28.72 -37.74
N GLU A 297 -7.32 -27.75 -37.35
CA GLU A 297 -8.45 -27.28 -38.17
C GLU A 297 -7.99 -26.61 -39.48
N CYS A 298 -6.95 -25.77 -39.42
CA CYS A 298 -6.49 -24.98 -40.57
C CYS A 298 -5.15 -25.42 -41.14
N GLY A 299 -4.52 -26.45 -40.58
CA GLY A 299 -3.24 -27.01 -41.01
C GLY A 299 -2.01 -26.12 -40.79
N HIS A 300 -2.18 -24.89 -40.28
CA HIS A 300 -1.10 -23.92 -40.15
C HIS A 300 -0.04 -24.35 -39.12
N GLU A 301 1.23 -24.19 -39.49
CA GLU A 301 2.38 -24.51 -38.65
C GLU A 301 3.22 -23.27 -38.37
N TRP A 302 3.50 -22.97 -37.09
CA TRP A 302 4.32 -21.81 -36.72
C TRP A 302 5.07 -22.04 -35.41
N ASP A 303 6.14 -21.27 -35.22
CA ASP A 303 6.93 -21.29 -33.98
C ASP A 303 6.37 -20.31 -32.96
N VAL A 304 6.05 -20.81 -31.76
CA VAL A 304 5.48 -20.02 -30.66
C VAL A 304 6.21 -20.27 -29.35
N ARG A 305 6.31 -19.25 -28.51
CA ARG A 305 6.86 -19.40 -27.16
C ARG A 305 5.83 -20.13 -26.29
N PRO A 306 6.21 -21.21 -25.58
CA PRO A 306 5.26 -21.97 -24.78
C PRO A 306 4.52 -21.15 -23.73
N ASP A 307 5.17 -20.19 -23.05
CA ASP A 307 4.46 -19.33 -22.09
C ASP A 307 3.35 -18.49 -22.72
N GLN A 308 3.57 -17.94 -23.91
CA GLN A 308 2.58 -17.17 -24.66
C GLN A 308 1.44 -18.04 -25.17
N PHE A 309 1.74 -19.28 -25.60
CA PHE A 309 0.71 -20.22 -26.03
C PHE A 309 -0.18 -20.61 -24.84
N LEU A 310 0.43 -21.05 -23.73
CA LEU A 310 -0.31 -21.41 -22.52
C LEU A 310 -1.13 -20.23 -21.96
N SER A 311 -0.68 -18.99 -22.12
CA SER A 311 -1.41 -17.80 -21.69
C SER A 311 -2.54 -17.34 -22.62
N GLY A 312 -2.82 -18.06 -23.71
CA GLY A 312 -3.97 -17.78 -24.59
C GLY A 312 -3.62 -17.33 -26.01
N SER A 313 -2.35 -17.27 -26.41
CA SER A 313 -2.02 -17.03 -27.83
C SER A 313 -2.40 -18.25 -28.66
N ARG A 314 -3.18 -18.05 -29.73
CA ARG A 314 -3.70 -19.11 -30.62
C ARG A 314 -3.32 -18.87 -32.07
N CYS A 315 -3.80 -19.73 -32.97
CA CYS A 315 -3.49 -19.63 -34.40
C CYS A 315 -3.90 -18.25 -34.96
N ARG A 316 -2.91 -17.48 -35.43
CA ARG A 316 -3.14 -16.14 -35.99
C ARG A 316 -3.96 -16.16 -37.26
N LEU A 317 -3.97 -17.28 -37.99
CA LEU A 317 -4.79 -17.43 -39.19
C LEU A 317 -6.28 -17.60 -38.83
N CYS A 318 -6.57 -18.26 -37.71
CA CYS A 318 -7.94 -18.44 -37.23
C CYS A 318 -8.47 -17.23 -36.45
N SER A 319 -7.60 -16.40 -35.87
CA SER A 319 -8.00 -15.15 -35.22
C SER A 319 -8.33 -14.01 -36.20
N LYS A 320 -8.26 -14.25 -37.52
CA LYS A 320 -8.55 -13.24 -38.54
C LYS A 320 -10.05 -13.02 -38.72
N SER A 321 -10.40 -11.89 -39.35
CA SER A 321 -11.79 -11.58 -39.74
C SER A 321 -12.40 -12.74 -40.55
N LYS A 322 -13.74 -12.90 -40.48
CA LYS A 322 -14.45 -14.00 -41.17
C LYS A 322 -14.05 -14.16 -42.65
N GLY A 323 -13.76 -13.06 -43.35
CA GLY A 323 -13.29 -13.10 -44.75
C GLY A 323 -11.86 -13.62 -44.89
N ASN A 324 -10.92 -13.13 -44.07
CA ASN A 324 -9.54 -13.61 -44.10
C ASN A 324 -9.42 -15.08 -43.69
N LYS A 325 -10.20 -15.54 -42.70
CA LYS A 325 -10.27 -16.97 -42.35
C LYS A 325 -10.74 -17.80 -43.55
N ARG A 326 -11.73 -17.32 -44.30
CA ARG A 326 -12.28 -18.02 -45.48
C ARG A 326 -11.29 -18.10 -46.64
N ILE A 327 -10.58 -17.01 -46.96
CA ILE A 327 -9.54 -16.98 -48.00
C ILE A 327 -8.41 -17.98 -47.66
N VAL A 328 -7.89 -17.90 -46.44
CA VAL A 328 -6.80 -18.77 -45.98
C VAL A 328 -7.22 -20.23 -46.00
N ASN A 329 -8.36 -20.57 -45.40
CA ASN A 329 -8.85 -21.95 -45.38
C ASN A 329 -9.06 -22.51 -46.80
N TYR A 330 -9.54 -21.67 -47.73
CA TYR A 330 -9.74 -22.06 -49.12
C TYR A 330 -8.43 -22.40 -49.82
N LEU A 331 -7.44 -21.51 -49.73
CA LEU A 331 -6.13 -21.70 -50.36
C LEU A 331 -5.39 -22.91 -49.77
N THR A 332 -5.46 -23.10 -48.45
CA THR A 332 -4.90 -24.30 -47.80
C THR A 332 -5.56 -25.58 -48.29
N LYS A 333 -6.90 -25.61 -48.43
CA LYS A 333 -7.63 -26.79 -48.90
C LYS A 333 -7.25 -27.17 -50.35
N LYS A 334 -6.86 -26.19 -51.16
CA LYS A 334 -6.42 -26.37 -52.55
C LYS A 334 -4.92 -26.64 -52.69
N ASP A 335 -4.18 -26.73 -51.58
CA ASP A 335 -2.72 -26.92 -51.56
C ASP A 335 -1.95 -25.85 -52.35
N ILE A 336 -2.40 -24.59 -52.26
CA ILE A 336 -1.79 -23.46 -52.96
C ILE A 336 -0.71 -22.81 -52.10
N ASN A 337 0.39 -22.41 -52.72
CA ASN A 337 1.45 -21.65 -52.05
C ASN A 337 1.00 -20.21 -51.80
N PHE A 338 0.84 -19.82 -50.53
CA PHE A 338 0.50 -18.44 -50.17
C PHE A 338 1.20 -17.95 -48.90
N ILE A 339 1.32 -16.62 -48.77
CA ILE A 339 1.79 -15.95 -47.56
C ILE A 339 0.69 -14.98 -47.10
N ALA A 340 0.19 -15.15 -45.88
CA ALA A 340 -0.79 -14.24 -45.30
C ALA A 340 -0.12 -13.02 -44.65
N GLU A 341 -0.78 -11.86 -44.65
CA GLU A 341 -0.21 -10.58 -44.14
C GLU A 341 1.12 -10.19 -44.83
N PHE A 342 1.19 -10.39 -46.14
CA PHE A 342 2.38 -10.15 -46.94
C PHE A 342 2.73 -8.66 -46.99
N ARG A 343 4.00 -8.31 -46.84
CA ARG A 343 4.47 -6.91 -46.83
C ARG A 343 5.51 -6.72 -47.92
N ILE A 344 5.37 -5.60 -48.63
CA ILE A 344 6.34 -5.16 -49.63
C ILE A 344 6.97 -3.88 -49.10
N ASP A 345 8.30 -3.87 -48.92
CA ASP A 345 9.00 -2.75 -48.26
C ASP A 345 8.78 -1.40 -48.95
N LYS A 346 8.65 -1.41 -50.28
CA LYS A 346 8.39 -0.22 -51.09
C LYS A 346 6.93 0.26 -51.03
N CYS A 347 5.97 -0.59 -50.67
CA CYS A 347 4.56 -0.21 -50.53
C CYS A 347 4.29 0.30 -49.10
N ARG A 348 4.38 1.63 -48.90
CA ARG A 348 4.27 2.24 -47.57
C ARG A 348 3.59 3.61 -47.58
N ASN A 349 2.93 3.94 -46.47
CA ASN A 349 2.49 5.30 -46.13
C ASN A 349 3.42 5.87 -45.05
N LYS A 350 3.10 5.67 -43.77
CA LYS A 350 4.03 5.90 -42.64
C LYS A 350 4.89 4.64 -42.37
N ARG A 351 4.25 3.48 -42.39
CA ARG A 351 4.86 2.14 -42.28
C ARG A 351 4.50 1.33 -43.54
N THR A 352 5.21 0.22 -43.77
CA THR A 352 4.87 -0.76 -44.81
C THR A 352 3.42 -1.20 -44.65
N LEU A 353 2.68 -1.23 -45.75
CA LEU A 353 1.27 -1.61 -45.76
C LEU A 353 1.19 -3.13 -46.00
N PRO A 354 0.55 -3.92 -45.11
CA PRO A 354 0.37 -5.34 -45.30
C PRO A 354 -0.79 -5.63 -46.25
N PHE A 355 -0.62 -6.65 -47.09
CA PHE A 355 -1.67 -7.28 -47.90
C PHE A 355 -2.24 -8.50 -47.18
N ASP A 356 -3.54 -8.76 -47.28
CA ASP A 356 -4.17 -9.87 -46.54
C ASP A 356 -3.59 -11.23 -46.92
N CYS A 357 -3.33 -11.44 -48.23
CA CYS A 357 -2.71 -12.64 -48.75
C CYS A 357 -1.90 -12.36 -50.03
N ALA A 358 -0.81 -13.10 -50.23
CA ALA A 358 -0.03 -13.14 -51.46
C ALA A 358 0.04 -14.59 -51.96
N VAL A 359 -0.27 -14.81 -53.24
CA VAL A 359 -0.31 -16.14 -53.85
C VAL A 359 0.87 -16.31 -54.81
N PHE A 360 1.53 -17.46 -54.71
CA PHE A 360 2.75 -17.80 -55.44
C PHE A 360 2.54 -19.08 -56.26
N ASP A 361 3.35 -19.26 -57.29
CA ASP A 361 3.46 -20.55 -57.98
C ASP A 361 4.38 -21.54 -57.25
N LYS A 362 4.57 -22.71 -57.86
CA LYS A 362 5.47 -23.76 -57.38
C LYS A 362 6.93 -23.30 -57.30
N ASP A 363 7.32 -22.34 -58.14
CA ASP A 363 8.66 -21.74 -58.19
C ASP A 363 8.80 -20.51 -57.28
N LYS A 364 7.80 -20.25 -56.42
CA LYS A 364 7.76 -19.13 -55.46
C LYS A 364 7.73 -17.74 -56.12
N LYS A 365 7.29 -17.63 -57.38
CA LYS A 365 7.06 -16.35 -58.06
C LYS A 365 5.66 -15.84 -57.71
N LEU A 366 5.58 -14.56 -57.31
CA LEU A 366 4.33 -13.89 -56.98
C LEU A 366 3.42 -13.81 -58.23
N LYS A 367 2.16 -14.23 -58.09
CA LYS A 367 1.15 -14.13 -59.16
C LYS A 367 0.16 -13.01 -58.92
N PHE A 368 -0.47 -13.01 -57.74
CA PHE A 368 -1.44 -11.98 -57.37
C PHE A 368 -1.49 -11.78 -55.87
N LEU A 369 -1.97 -10.60 -55.47
CA LEU A 369 -2.24 -10.20 -54.10
C LEU A 369 -3.75 -10.19 -53.85
N VAL A 370 -4.17 -10.44 -52.61
CA VAL A 370 -5.58 -10.43 -52.21
C VAL A 370 -5.77 -9.49 -51.02
N GLU A 371 -6.84 -8.69 -51.08
CA GLU A 371 -7.32 -7.82 -50.01
C GLU A 371 -8.80 -8.10 -49.71
N PHE A 372 -9.14 -8.26 -48.44
CA PHE A 372 -10.53 -8.40 -47.99
C PHE A 372 -10.98 -7.13 -47.26
N ASN A 373 -11.79 -6.33 -47.96
CA ASN A 373 -12.32 -5.09 -47.41
C ASN A 373 -13.56 -5.35 -46.57
N GLY A 374 -13.38 -5.40 -45.25
CA GLY A 374 -14.46 -5.48 -44.26
C GLY A 374 -15.43 -4.27 -44.31
N GLU A 375 -16.58 -4.37 -43.64
CA GLU A 375 -17.60 -3.30 -43.56
C GLU A 375 -17.02 -1.93 -43.14
N GLN A 376 -15.97 -1.97 -42.32
CA GLN A 376 -15.19 -0.83 -41.84
C GLN A 376 -14.41 -0.03 -42.90
N HIS A 377 -14.30 -0.52 -44.14
CA HIS A 377 -13.80 0.25 -45.28
C HIS A 377 -14.90 1.12 -45.93
N TYR A 378 -16.18 0.83 -45.61
CA TYR A 378 -17.34 1.44 -46.25
C TYR A 378 -18.17 2.29 -45.28
N LYS A 379 -18.30 1.86 -44.01
CA LYS A 379 -19.11 2.54 -43.00
C LYS A 379 -18.26 3.13 -41.89
N VAL A 380 -18.62 4.35 -41.45
CA VAL A 380 -18.05 4.97 -40.26
C VAL A 380 -18.53 4.19 -39.03
N LYS A 381 -17.60 3.73 -38.20
CA LYS A 381 -17.90 3.17 -36.89
C LYS A 381 -17.10 3.94 -35.83
N GLU A 382 -17.79 4.58 -34.90
CA GLU A 382 -17.20 5.34 -33.78
C GLU A 382 -16.20 4.49 -32.99
N ARG A 383 -16.53 3.21 -32.73
CA ARG A 383 -15.65 2.24 -32.04
C ARG A 383 -14.30 1.99 -32.74
N PHE A 384 -14.16 2.36 -34.01
CA PHE A 384 -12.96 2.20 -34.83
C PHE A 384 -12.42 3.56 -35.32
N GLY A 385 -12.45 4.59 -34.45
CA GLY A 385 -11.81 5.88 -34.69
C GLY A 385 -12.56 6.84 -35.63
N GLY A 386 -13.84 6.56 -35.90
CA GLY A 386 -14.76 7.48 -36.58
C GLY A 386 -14.32 7.86 -38.01
N LYS A 387 -14.66 9.09 -38.43
CA LYS A 387 -14.46 9.56 -39.82
C LYS A 387 -12.99 9.70 -40.22
N LYS A 388 -12.11 10.03 -39.27
CA LYS A 388 -10.66 10.19 -39.50
C LYS A 388 -10.02 8.86 -39.90
N GLU A 389 -10.34 7.78 -39.19
CA GLU A 389 -9.74 6.48 -39.44
C GLU A 389 -10.24 5.85 -40.76
N LEU A 390 -11.50 6.09 -41.14
CA LEU A 390 -12.02 5.69 -42.45
C LEU A 390 -11.28 6.37 -43.61
N ASN A 391 -10.96 7.67 -43.48
CA ASN A 391 -10.21 8.40 -44.51
C ASN A 391 -8.77 7.90 -44.64
N GLU A 392 -8.11 7.58 -43.52
CA GLU A 392 -6.77 6.97 -43.55
C GLU A 392 -6.79 5.57 -44.19
N ARG A 393 -7.81 4.75 -43.91
CA ARG A 393 -7.98 3.44 -44.57
C ARG A 393 -8.14 3.60 -46.08
N LYS A 394 -9.01 4.50 -46.54
CA LYS A 394 -9.17 4.83 -47.98
C LYS A 394 -7.87 5.32 -48.61
N LYS A 395 -7.07 6.11 -47.88
CA LYS A 395 -5.77 6.58 -48.36
C LYS A 395 -4.78 5.41 -48.52
N ASN A 396 -4.74 4.50 -47.56
CA ASN A 396 -3.89 3.31 -47.62
C ASN A 396 -4.30 2.37 -48.77
N ASP A 397 -5.60 2.16 -48.97
CA ASP A 397 -6.11 1.33 -50.08
C ASP A 397 -5.69 1.91 -51.44
N ARG A 398 -5.79 3.23 -51.63
CA ARG A 398 -5.30 3.91 -52.84
C ARG A 398 -3.80 3.73 -53.07
N ILE A 399 -2.99 3.79 -52.01
CA ILE A 399 -1.54 3.58 -52.11
C ILE A 399 -1.23 2.14 -52.55
N LYS A 400 -1.95 1.16 -52.01
CA LYS A 400 -1.81 -0.25 -52.43
C LYS A 400 -2.21 -0.45 -53.89
N GLU A 401 -3.37 0.07 -54.29
CA GLU A 401 -3.86 -0.03 -55.66
C GLU A 401 -2.88 0.62 -56.65
N GLN A 402 -2.37 1.81 -56.34
CA GLN A 402 -1.42 2.49 -57.21
C GLN A 402 -0.09 1.72 -57.29
N TYR A 403 0.42 1.24 -56.15
CA TYR A 403 1.65 0.45 -56.12
C TYR A 403 1.53 -0.82 -56.98
N CYS A 404 0.42 -1.53 -56.88
CA CYS A 404 0.18 -2.73 -57.68
C CYS A 404 0.11 -2.40 -59.18
N LYS A 405 -0.55 -1.29 -59.56
CA LYS A 405 -0.59 -0.82 -60.96
C LYS A 405 0.79 -0.44 -61.49
N ASP A 406 1.57 0.29 -60.71
CA ASP A 406 2.90 0.78 -61.11
C ASP A 406 3.93 -0.36 -61.28
N ASN A 407 3.70 -1.51 -60.64
CA ASN A 407 4.61 -2.66 -60.63
C ASN A 407 4.05 -3.89 -61.38
N ASP A 408 2.94 -3.72 -62.13
CA ASP A 408 2.27 -4.80 -62.87
C ASP A 408 1.93 -6.03 -61.98
N ILE A 409 1.41 -5.77 -60.78
CA ILE A 409 0.98 -6.80 -59.82
C ILE A 409 -0.55 -6.88 -59.85
N ASP A 410 -1.09 -8.06 -60.12
CA ASP A 410 -2.54 -8.30 -60.08
C ASP A 410 -3.04 -8.25 -58.62
N LEU A 411 -4.03 -7.38 -58.35
CA LEU A 411 -4.59 -7.16 -57.02
C LEU A 411 -6.08 -7.51 -57.01
N VAL A 412 -6.44 -8.53 -56.24
CA VAL A 412 -7.81 -9.02 -56.06
C VAL A 412 -8.41 -8.41 -54.80
N VAL A 413 -9.25 -7.38 -54.98
CA VAL A 413 -9.98 -6.76 -53.86
C VAL A 413 -11.36 -7.39 -53.70
N ILE A 414 -11.62 -8.02 -52.55
CA ILE A 414 -12.87 -8.69 -52.23
C ILE A 414 -13.62 -7.88 -51.16
N PRO A 415 -14.78 -7.27 -51.48
CA PRO A 415 -15.58 -6.56 -50.49
C PRO A 415 -16.33 -7.53 -49.56
N TYR A 416 -16.64 -7.09 -48.34
CA TYR A 416 -17.38 -7.89 -47.35
C TYR A 416 -18.75 -8.39 -47.84
N THR A 417 -19.38 -7.69 -48.78
CA THR A 417 -20.65 -8.08 -49.41
C THR A 417 -20.53 -9.35 -50.27
N LYS A 418 -19.32 -9.69 -50.71
CA LYS A 418 -19.02 -10.88 -51.52
C LYS A 418 -18.43 -12.03 -50.70
N LEU A 419 -18.64 -12.06 -49.38
CA LEU A 419 -18.13 -13.12 -48.50
C LEU A 419 -18.47 -14.53 -48.98
N ASN A 420 -19.68 -14.75 -49.52
CA ASN A 420 -20.12 -16.06 -50.02
C ASN A 420 -19.64 -16.40 -51.43
N LYS A 421 -18.95 -15.48 -52.11
CA LYS A 421 -18.39 -15.65 -53.46
C LYS A 421 -16.86 -15.65 -53.44
N ILE A 422 -16.25 -15.76 -52.26
CA ILE A 422 -14.78 -15.73 -52.12
C ILE A 422 -14.15 -16.86 -52.93
N GLU A 423 -14.71 -18.07 -52.80
CA GLU A 423 -14.23 -19.26 -53.51
C GLU A 423 -14.29 -19.08 -55.03
N ASP A 424 -15.44 -18.65 -55.56
CA ASP A 424 -15.63 -18.43 -57.01
C ASP A 424 -14.67 -17.38 -57.57
N ILE A 425 -14.38 -16.32 -56.81
CA ILE A 425 -13.47 -15.24 -57.23
C ILE A 425 -12.03 -15.76 -57.26
N LEU A 426 -11.63 -16.49 -56.21
CA LEU A 426 -10.29 -17.06 -56.13
C LEU A 426 -10.10 -18.13 -57.22
N ASP A 427 -11.08 -19.01 -57.45
CA ASP A 427 -10.99 -20.04 -58.49
C ASP A 427 -10.76 -19.47 -59.88
N LYS A 428 -11.47 -18.38 -60.24
CA LYS A 428 -11.26 -17.71 -61.52
C LYS A 428 -9.82 -17.22 -61.68
N LYS A 429 -9.23 -16.69 -60.60
CA LYS A 429 -7.87 -16.17 -60.59
C LYS A 429 -6.82 -17.28 -60.57
N ILE A 430 -7.03 -18.31 -59.76
CA ILE A 430 -6.17 -19.50 -59.71
C ILE A 430 -6.14 -20.18 -61.09
N TYR A 431 -7.30 -20.35 -61.73
CA TYR A 431 -7.40 -20.89 -63.08
C TYR A 431 -6.68 -20.03 -64.12
N GLN A 432 -6.80 -18.70 -64.05
CA GLN A 432 -6.11 -17.77 -64.95
C GLN A 432 -4.58 -17.92 -64.91
N TYR A 433 -4.02 -18.30 -63.75
CA TYR A 433 -2.57 -18.44 -63.55
C TYR A 433 -2.07 -19.90 -63.58
N HIS A 434 -2.93 -20.87 -63.91
CA HIS A 434 -2.62 -22.31 -63.95
C HIS A 434 -1.96 -22.83 -62.67
N LEU A 435 -2.46 -22.38 -61.52
CA LEU A 435 -1.95 -22.72 -60.19
C LEU A 435 -2.54 -24.02 -59.63
#